data_AF-A0A138A8C8-F1
#
_entry.id   AF-A0A138A8C8-F1
#
_cell.length_a   1.000
_cell.length_b   1.000
_cell.length_c   1.000
_cell.angle_alpha   90.00
_cell.angle_beta   90.00
_cell.angle_gamma   90.00
#
_symmetry.space_group_name_H-M   'P 1'
#
loop_
_entity.id
_entity.type
_entity.pdbx_description
1 polymer ?
#
loop_
_entity_poly.entity_id
_entity_poly.type
_entity_poly.pdbx_seq_one_letter_code
_entity_poly.pdbx_strand_id
1 'polypeptide(L)'
;MDKDIADIIAWAEANQWTVKTTGDGYKRFYDPDDNYIVEYPNTPSNARRRMAALKVKLKNAGLQVPPPSKKEQRAMRNKLKKTETEGE
;
A
#
# COMPACT_ATOMS: atom_id res chain seq x y z
N MET A 1 10.74 -12.98 0.03
CA MET A 1 9.84 -11.88 0.42
C MET A 1 8.78 -11.74 -0.66
N ASP A 2 7.50 -11.85 -0.32
CA ASP A 2 6.39 -11.70 -1.27
C ASP A 2 6.42 -10.30 -1.93
N LYS A 3 6.37 -10.24 -3.26
CA LYS A 3 6.39 -8.96 -4.00
C LYS A 3 5.17 -8.09 -3.67
N ASP A 4 4.04 -8.73 -3.39
CA ASP A 4 2.77 -8.05 -3.06
C ASP A 4 2.84 -7.16 -1.82
N ILE A 5 3.54 -7.56 -0.75
CA ILE A 5 3.64 -6.73 0.46
C ILE A 5 4.57 -5.53 0.22
N ALA A 6 5.63 -5.70 -0.58
CA ALA A 6 6.54 -4.61 -0.92
C ALA A 6 5.82 -3.52 -1.73
N ASP A 7 4.98 -3.91 -2.69
CA ASP A 7 4.17 -2.97 -3.48
C ASP A 7 3.17 -2.19 -2.60
N ILE A 8 2.58 -2.83 -1.58
CA ILE A 8 1.67 -2.17 -0.63
C ILE A 8 2.41 -1.17 0.27
N ILE A 9 3.63 -1.49 0.71
CA ILE A 9 4.44 -0.59 1.53
C ILE A 9 4.80 0.67 0.74
N ALA A 10 5.34 0.50 -0.47
CA ALA A 10 5.69 1.63 -1.33
C ALA A 10 4.47 2.50 -1.63
N TRP A 11 3.28 1.88 -1.81
CA TRP A 11 2.03 2.62 -1.98
C TRP A 11 1.62 3.38 -0.72
N ALA A 12 1.71 2.75 0.44
CA ALA A 12 1.42 3.39 1.72
C ALA A 12 2.33 4.60 1.93
N GLU A 13 3.65 4.42 1.77
CA GLU A 13 4.65 5.50 1.89
C GLU A 13 4.36 6.64 0.90
N ALA A 14 3.96 6.34 -0.34
CA ALA A 14 3.57 7.34 -1.34
C ALA A 14 2.31 8.14 -0.97
N ASN A 15 1.43 7.59 -0.12
CA ASN A 15 0.22 8.25 0.38
C ASN A 15 0.43 8.90 1.76
N GLN A 16 1.69 9.10 2.19
CA GLN A 16 2.07 9.65 3.49
C GLN A 16 1.71 8.75 4.70
N TRP A 17 1.59 7.44 4.47
CA TRP A 17 1.39 6.49 5.56
C TRP A 17 2.73 6.03 6.13
N THR A 18 2.75 5.78 7.43
CA THR A 18 3.96 5.33 8.12
C THR A 18 4.00 3.81 8.20
N VAL A 19 5.08 3.20 7.73
CA VAL A 19 5.32 1.75 7.85
C VAL A 19 6.54 1.51 8.72
N LYS A 20 6.35 0.85 9.87
CA LYS A 20 7.44 0.47 10.77
C LYS A 20 7.71 -1.02 10.67
N THR A 21 8.97 -1.39 10.49
CA THR A 21 9.40 -2.79 10.57
C THR A 21 9.91 -3.06 11.98
N THR A 22 9.30 -4.05 12.64
CA THR A 22 9.64 -4.47 14.01
C THR A 22 10.80 -5.46 13.97
N GLY A 23 11.57 -5.59 15.05
CA GLY A 23 12.71 -6.52 15.14
C GLY A 23 12.35 -7.98 14.81
N ASP A 24 11.09 -8.36 15.06
CA ASP A 24 10.52 -9.68 14.73
C ASP A 24 10.15 -9.85 13.23
N GLY A 25 10.46 -8.85 12.40
CA GLY A 25 10.14 -8.80 10.96
C GLY A 25 8.69 -8.40 10.66
N TYR A 26 7.91 -7.99 11.66
CA TYR A 26 6.52 -7.55 11.46
C TYR A 26 6.48 -6.16 10.86
N LYS A 27 5.62 -5.97 9.86
CA LYS A 27 5.39 -4.70 9.19
C LYS A 27 4.12 -4.08 9.71
N ARG A 28 4.24 -3.01 10.50
CA ARG A 28 3.12 -2.27 11.09
C ARG A 28 2.82 -1.05 10.23
N PHE A 29 1.56 -0.91 9.87
CA PHE A 29 1.04 0.20 9.08
C PHE A 29 0.31 1.16 10.01
N TYR A 30 0.66 2.43 9.88
CA TYR A 30 0.08 3.56 10.58
C TYR A 30 -0.47 4.51 9.53
N ASP A 31 -1.59 5.16 9.83
CA ASP A 31 -2.14 6.20 8.99
C ASP A 31 -1.29 7.50 9.07
N PRO A 32 -1.59 8.54 8.27
CA PRO A 32 -0.88 9.82 8.33
C PRO A 32 -1.01 10.55 9.67
N ASP A 33 -1.99 10.19 10.49
CA ASP A 33 -2.24 10.68 11.84
C ASP A 33 -1.50 9.83 12.92
N ASP A 34 -0.61 8.92 12.50
CA ASP A 34 0.17 7.96 13.31
C ASP A 34 -0.70 6.97 14.12
N ASN A 35 -1.97 6.75 13.73
CA ASN A 35 -2.81 5.71 14.32
C ASN A 35 -2.44 4.34 13.76
N TYR A 36 -2.33 3.36 14.65
CA TYR A 36 -2.07 1.98 14.27
C TYR A 36 -3.29 1.34 13.58
N ILE A 37 -3.11 0.88 12.33
CA ILE A 37 -4.18 0.26 11.53
C ILE A 37 -4.08 -1.27 11.54
N VAL A 38 -2.91 -1.78 11.17
CA VAL A 38 -2.73 -3.22 10.92
C VAL A 38 -1.25 -3.61 10.90
N GLU A 39 -0.95 -4.84 11.31
CA GLU A 39 0.36 -5.45 11.13
C GLU A 39 0.31 -6.65 10.18
N TYR A 40 1.41 -6.85 9.47
CA TYR A 40 1.64 -7.99 8.62
C TYR A 40 2.89 -8.76 9.08
N PRO A 41 2.77 -10.06 9.43
CA PRO A 41 3.92 -10.86 9.85
C PRO A 41 4.88 -11.12 8.69
N ASN A 42 6.18 -11.26 8.98
CA ASN A 42 7.19 -11.61 7.97
C ASN A 42 6.89 -12.97 7.30
N THR A 43 6.44 -13.93 8.10
CA THR A 43 6.13 -15.31 7.67
C THR A 43 4.66 -15.61 7.97
N PRO A 44 3.74 -15.21 7.08
CA PRO A 44 2.32 -15.47 7.28
C PRO A 44 2.01 -16.96 7.05
N SER A 45 1.51 -17.68 8.06
CA SER A 45 1.05 -19.07 7.90
C SER A 45 -0.08 -19.24 6.87
N ASN A 46 -0.81 -18.16 6.54
CA ASN A 46 -1.86 -18.10 5.53
C ASN A 46 -1.77 -16.79 4.73
N ALA A 47 -0.73 -16.65 3.90
CA ALA A 47 -0.39 -15.43 3.15
C ALA A 47 -1.59 -14.82 2.42
N ARG A 48 -2.35 -15.62 1.65
CA ARG A 48 -3.50 -15.16 0.88
C ARG A 48 -4.60 -14.53 1.76
N ARG A 49 -4.96 -15.16 2.88
CA ARG A 49 -6.00 -14.67 3.79
C ARG A 49 -5.53 -13.43 4.55
N ARG A 50 -4.27 -13.43 5.01
CA ARG A 50 -3.67 -12.29 5.72
C ARG A 50 -3.54 -11.08 4.80
N MET A 51 -3.15 -11.29 3.54
CA MET A 51 -3.09 -10.23 2.53
C MET A 51 -4.48 -9.66 2.25
N ALA A 52 -5.51 -10.48 2.09
CA ALA A 52 -6.88 -9.99 1.90
C ALA A 52 -7.36 -9.16 3.12
N ALA A 53 -7.10 -9.63 4.34
CA ALA A 53 -7.44 -8.89 5.55
C ALA A 53 -6.69 -7.56 5.67
N LEU A 54 -5.39 -7.55 5.33
CA LEU A 54 -4.58 -6.32 5.27
C LEU A 54 -5.21 -5.30 4.33
N LYS A 55 -5.53 -5.72 3.09
CA LYS A 55 -6.15 -4.85 2.07
C LYS A 55 -7.48 -4.26 2.55
N VAL A 56 -8.33 -5.07 3.19
CA VAL A 56 -9.61 -4.61 3.74
C VAL A 56 -9.40 -3.58 4.86
N LYS A 57 -8.47 -3.83 5.79
CA LYS A 57 -8.18 -2.89 6.88
C LYS A 57 -7.62 -1.56 6.36
N LEU A 58 -6.68 -1.61 5.43
CA LEU A 58 -6.12 -0.41 4.79
C LEU A 58 -7.21 0.39 4.06
N LYS A 59 -8.08 -0.28 3.31
CA LYS A 59 -9.24 0.34 2.64
C LYS A 59 -10.18 1.01 3.64
N ASN A 60 -10.50 0.34 4.75
CA ASN A 60 -11.39 0.90 5.77
C ASN A 60 -10.77 2.11 6.48
N ALA A 61 -9.45 2.15 6.60
CA ALA A 61 -8.72 3.27 7.16
C ALA A 61 -8.42 4.38 6.14
N GLY A 62 -8.94 4.28 4.91
CA GLY A 62 -8.85 5.34 3.90
C GLY A 62 -7.71 5.19 2.88
N LEU A 63 -6.81 4.21 3.04
CA LEU A 63 -5.83 3.90 1.99
C LEU A 63 -6.51 3.11 0.90
N GLN A 64 -6.60 3.67 -0.31
CA GLN A 64 -7.22 2.97 -1.43
C GLN A 64 -6.34 1.78 -1.85
N VAL A 65 -6.78 0.57 -1.50
CA VAL A 65 -6.11 -0.71 -1.75
C VAL A 65 -7.11 -1.68 -2.40
N PRO A 66 -6.74 -2.47 -3.44
CA PRO A 66 -5.39 -2.73 -3.94
C PRO A 66 -4.73 -1.48 -4.57
N PRO A 67 -3.40 -1.32 -4.44
CA PRO A 67 -2.71 -0.40 -5.31
C PRO A 67 -3.07 -0.77 -6.76
N PRO A 68 -3.37 0.20 -7.63
CA PRO A 68 -3.72 -0.07 -9.02
C PRO A 68 -2.66 -0.99 -9.62
N SER A 69 -3.08 -1.98 -10.41
CA SER A 69 -2.13 -2.94 -11.01
C SER A 69 -1.08 -2.16 -11.84
N LYS A 70 0.12 -2.70 -12.08
CA LYS A 70 1.18 -1.99 -12.84
C LYS A 70 0.68 -1.36 -14.15
N LYS A 71 -0.32 -1.97 -14.79
CA LYS A 71 -1.02 -1.42 -15.98
C LYS A 71 -1.79 -0.12 -15.67
N GLU A 72 -2.51 -0.08 -14.56
CA GLU A 72 -3.30 1.08 -14.13
C GLU A 72 -2.41 2.20 -13.57
N GLN A 73 -1.32 1.87 -12.85
CA GLN A 73 -0.30 2.86 -12.45
C GLN A 73 0.37 3.52 -13.66
N ARG A 74 0.66 2.74 -14.72
CA ARG A 74 1.20 3.28 -15.97
C ARG A 74 0.17 4.17 -16.69
N ALA A 75 -1.11 3.79 -16.66
CA ALA A 75 -2.20 4.60 -17.19
C ALA A 75 -2.41 5.91 -16.41
N MET A 76 -2.32 5.90 -15.07
CA MET A 76 -2.35 7.12 -14.25
C MET A 76 -1.16 8.03 -14.54
N ARG A 77 0.05 7.46 -14.66
CA ARG A 77 1.26 8.23 -15.00
C ARG A 77 1.17 8.87 -16.39
N ASN A 78 0.55 8.19 -17.35
CA ASN A 78 0.29 8.75 -18.67
C ASN A 78 -0.85 9.78 -18.65
N LYS A 79 -1.87 9.62 -17.80
CA LYS A 79 -2.94 10.62 -17.62
C LYS A 79 -2.40 11.91 -17.01
N LEU A 80 -1.60 11.84 -15.93
CA LEU A 80 -0.98 13.02 -15.33
C LEU A 80 -0.13 13.79 -16.34
N LYS A 81 0.70 13.08 -17.12
CA LYS A 81 1.53 13.70 -18.17
C LYS A 81 0.71 14.34 -19.30
N LYS A 82 -0.44 13.76 -19.65
CA LYS A 82 -1.27 14.27 -20.74
C LYS A 82 -2.05 15.53 -20.34
N THR A 83 -2.46 15.63 -19.08
CA THR A 83 -3.10 16.85 -18.55
C THR A 83 -2.16 18.05 -18.43
N GLU A 84 -0.84 17.84 -18.40
CA GLU A 84 0.16 18.92 -18.41
C GLU A 84 0.47 19.44 -19.82
N THR A 85 0.03 18.78 -20.90
CA THR A 85 0.37 19.15 -22.29
C THR A 85 -0.79 19.70 -23.12
N GLU A 86 -2.03 19.68 -22.62
CA GLU A 86 -3.23 20.16 -23.33
C GLU A 86 -3.75 21.51 -22.78
N GLY A 87 -2.95 22.23 -21.98
CA GLY A 87 -3.29 23.50 -21.35
C GLY A 87 -2.36 24.66 -21.69
N GLU A 88 -1.88 24.73 -22.93
CA GLU A 88 -1.12 25.87 -23.48
C GLU A 88 -1.76 26.36 -24.78
#